data_AF-A0A958YSS5-F1
#
_entry.id   AF-A0A958YSS5-F1
#
_cell.length_a   1.000
_cell.length_b   1.000
_cell.length_c   1.000
_cell.angle_alpha   90.00
_cell.angle_beta   90.00
_cell.angle_gamma   90.00
#
_symmetry.space_group_name_H-M   'P 1'
#
loop_
_entity.id
_entity.type
_entity.pdbx_description
1 polymer ?
#
loop_
_entity_poly.entity_id
_entity_poly.type
_entity_poly.pdbx_seq_one_letter_code
_entity_poly.pdbx_strand_id
1 'polypeptide(L)'
;LLVLLYNITSFSQVGIGTTSPNAQLDIRSGSQTSPSNIDGVLIPKIDNFPATPPSAAQDGMMVYFTGNGTYPKGFYYWDNALACWKAVGSKKIDDLTDAKSDNIGSSIFLGIDAGSMDDGTDNRNVGIGFNALNSNADGERNTATGFHTLYGNTTGTNNTAFGYKALESNIDTHSNTAIGSQSLTVNTGAWNTATGSQTLKANTSGIKNTANGFQALNKNIDGESNTASGTNALYNNLTGDYNTAYGEESLLNLTGGNDNVTIGTFSGKTLTNASRNVFIGVNSGGNETTNNDRLYIENSNSATPLIGGDFAADMVGINRPIDNLTNTFEVGGEASKASAGDWLANSDRRLKKNIYPISGGTALEKISKMNGVSYEWNDTQTGTPRPKGIQYGFIAQELMEVFPEKVTKDKQGFYQTAYGTYDAFYVQAIKELKQELDKKELRITELEKKINQLQDYKGESKKTNELENRIKKLEALLINKTISKN
;
A
#
# COMPACT_ATOMS: atom_id res chain seq x y z
N LEU A 1 41.67 -49.99 -95.16
CA LEU A 1 40.33 -49.73 -94.62
C LEU A 1 40.51 -48.92 -93.34
N LEU A 2 40.53 -47.60 -93.47
CA LEU A 2 40.87 -46.64 -92.42
C LEU A 2 39.56 -45.96 -92.02
N VAL A 3 39.01 -46.29 -90.85
CA VAL A 3 38.02 -45.44 -90.19
C VAL A 3 38.50 -45.26 -88.76
N LEU A 4 39.25 -44.18 -88.60
CA LEU A 4 39.70 -43.64 -87.32
C LEU A 4 38.44 -43.23 -86.54
N LEU A 5 38.20 -43.92 -85.42
CA LEU A 5 37.16 -43.61 -84.45
C LEU A 5 37.43 -42.24 -83.84
N TYR A 6 36.78 -41.20 -84.38
CA TYR A 6 36.63 -39.93 -83.69
C TYR A 6 35.72 -40.18 -82.49
N ASN A 7 36.31 -40.34 -81.30
CA ASN A 7 35.61 -40.29 -80.03
C ASN A 7 35.03 -38.88 -79.88
N ILE A 8 33.78 -38.70 -80.29
CA ILE A 8 33.03 -37.51 -79.93
C ILE A 8 32.76 -37.66 -78.44
N THR A 9 33.52 -36.95 -77.62
CA THR A 9 33.22 -36.77 -76.21
C THR A 9 31.89 -36.05 -76.13
N SER A 10 30.81 -36.81 -75.94
CA SER A 10 29.48 -36.25 -75.69
C SER A 10 29.55 -35.51 -74.36
N PHE A 11 29.35 -34.19 -74.39
CA PHE A 11 29.21 -33.39 -73.18
C PHE A 11 28.12 -34.00 -72.30
N SER A 12 28.42 -34.27 -71.04
CA SER A 12 27.45 -34.84 -70.10
C SER A 12 26.44 -33.81 -69.58
N GLN A 13 26.47 -32.59 -70.11
CA GLN A 13 25.62 -31.48 -69.69
C GLN A 13 24.56 -31.21 -70.78
N VAL A 14 23.33 -31.07 -70.34
CA VAL A 14 22.17 -30.77 -71.19
C VAL A 14 21.90 -29.27 -71.11
N GLY A 15 22.23 -28.55 -72.17
CA GLY A 15 21.83 -27.15 -72.34
C GLY A 15 20.51 -27.08 -73.12
N ILE A 16 19.49 -26.42 -72.57
CA ILE A 16 18.28 -26.03 -73.30
C ILE A 16 18.30 -24.52 -73.41
N GLY A 17 18.40 -23.99 -74.63
CA GLY A 17 18.58 -22.55 -74.86
C GLY A 17 20.00 -22.03 -74.60
N THR A 18 20.99 -22.91 -74.38
CA THR A 18 22.42 -22.57 -74.27
C THR A 18 23.29 -23.68 -74.86
N THR A 19 24.41 -23.30 -75.48
CA THR A 19 25.45 -24.22 -75.97
C THR A 19 26.63 -24.34 -75.01
N SER A 20 26.64 -23.53 -73.94
CA SER A 20 27.65 -23.57 -72.87
C SER A 20 26.91 -23.64 -71.53
N PRO A 21 26.38 -24.82 -71.18
CA PRO A 21 25.63 -25.00 -69.95
C PRO A 21 26.54 -24.83 -68.73
N ASN A 22 26.11 -24.02 -67.77
CA ASN A 22 26.86 -23.80 -66.52
C ASN A 22 26.62 -24.92 -65.48
N ALA A 23 25.72 -25.88 -65.79
CA ALA A 23 25.34 -27.00 -64.92
C ALA A 23 25.04 -28.27 -65.75
N GLN A 24 24.80 -29.42 -65.12
CA GLN A 24 24.40 -30.65 -65.80
C GLN A 24 23.08 -30.52 -66.57
N LEU A 25 22.18 -29.66 -66.10
CA LEU A 25 21.01 -29.18 -66.82
C LEU A 25 20.98 -27.66 -66.67
N ASP A 26 21.26 -26.92 -67.75
CA ASP A 26 21.16 -25.46 -67.80
C ASP A 26 20.04 -25.11 -68.78
N ILE A 27 18.93 -24.59 -68.26
CA ILE A 27 17.78 -24.19 -69.05
C ILE A 27 17.73 -22.66 -69.05
N ARG A 28 18.01 -22.08 -70.22
CA ARG A 28 17.93 -20.64 -70.45
C ARG A 28 16.65 -20.31 -71.20
N SER A 29 16.02 -19.21 -70.84
CA SER A 29 14.97 -18.62 -71.68
C SER A 29 15.53 -18.25 -73.05
N GLY A 30 14.67 -18.28 -74.08
CA GLY A 30 15.03 -17.83 -75.43
C GLY A 30 15.57 -16.40 -75.48
N SER A 31 15.16 -15.56 -74.54
CA SER A 31 15.80 -14.27 -74.23
C SER A 31 15.81 -14.03 -72.72
N GLN A 32 16.99 -13.73 -72.17
CA GLN A 32 17.15 -13.42 -70.74
C GLN A 32 16.57 -12.06 -70.37
N THR A 33 16.51 -11.14 -71.33
CA THR A 33 15.97 -9.80 -71.14
C THR A 33 14.48 -9.71 -71.51
N SER A 34 13.92 -10.71 -72.19
CA SER A 34 12.50 -10.75 -72.61
C SER A 34 12.00 -12.19 -72.80
N PRO A 35 11.80 -12.97 -71.72
CA PRO A 35 11.33 -14.36 -71.83
C PRO A 35 9.91 -14.44 -72.44
N SER A 36 9.69 -15.43 -73.30
CA SER A 36 8.42 -15.78 -73.93
C SER A 36 7.55 -16.64 -73.01
N ASN A 37 6.26 -16.79 -73.33
CA ASN A 37 5.32 -17.59 -72.53
C ASN A 37 5.53 -19.12 -72.62
N ILE A 38 6.49 -19.56 -73.43
CA ILE A 38 6.93 -20.95 -73.51
C ILE A 38 8.28 -21.18 -72.84
N ASP A 39 8.93 -20.12 -72.33
CA ASP A 39 10.16 -20.22 -71.56
C ASP A 39 9.84 -20.67 -70.14
N GLY A 40 10.05 -21.96 -69.86
CA GLY A 40 9.80 -22.56 -68.57
C GLY A 40 9.98 -24.08 -68.60
N VAL A 41 9.76 -24.73 -67.46
CA VAL A 41 9.85 -26.18 -67.33
C VAL A 41 8.52 -26.73 -66.87
N LEU A 42 7.88 -27.55 -67.72
CA LEU A 42 6.70 -28.32 -67.31
C LEU A 42 7.15 -29.63 -66.68
N ILE A 43 7.11 -29.68 -65.35
CA ILE A 43 7.24 -30.92 -64.58
C ILE A 43 5.99 -31.79 -64.82
N PRO A 44 6.10 -33.13 -64.88
CA PRO A 44 4.96 -34.01 -65.12
C PRO A 44 3.79 -33.71 -64.20
N LYS A 45 2.60 -33.52 -64.80
CA LYS A 45 1.37 -33.21 -64.07
C LYS A 45 0.53 -34.46 -63.86
N ILE A 46 0.02 -34.65 -62.65
CA ILE A 46 -0.84 -35.79 -62.32
C ILE A 46 -2.05 -35.37 -61.48
N ASP A 47 -3.16 -36.09 -61.62
CA ASP A 47 -4.38 -35.86 -60.84
C ASP A 47 -4.40 -36.73 -59.58
N ASN A 48 -3.82 -37.94 -59.64
CA ASN A 48 -3.73 -38.90 -58.54
C ASN A 48 -2.36 -39.60 -58.55
N PHE A 49 -1.94 -40.15 -57.40
CA PHE A 49 -0.70 -40.93 -57.35
C PHE A 49 -0.81 -42.20 -58.21
N PRO A 50 0.32 -42.66 -58.80
CA PRO A 50 0.34 -43.91 -59.54
C PRO A 50 -0.13 -45.08 -58.67
N ALA A 51 -0.95 -45.98 -59.23
CA ALA A 51 -1.44 -47.16 -58.51
C ALA A 51 -0.31 -48.12 -58.10
N THR A 52 0.78 -48.15 -58.89
CA THR A 52 2.03 -48.82 -58.52
C THR A 52 3.02 -47.76 -58.06
N PRO A 53 3.49 -47.80 -56.79
CA PRO A 53 4.45 -46.82 -56.29
C PRO A 53 5.76 -46.81 -57.09
N PRO A 54 6.42 -45.65 -57.28
CA PRO A 54 7.76 -45.60 -57.87
C PRO A 54 8.80 -46.39 -57.07
N SER A 55 9.89 -46.78 -57.74
CA SER A 55 10.99 -47.55 -57.13
C SER A 55 12.15 -46.64 -56.69
N ALA A 56 13.21 -47.24 -56.14
CA ALA A 56 14.42 -46.52 -55.74
C ALA A 56 15.08 -45.72 -56.88
N ALA A 57 14.91 -46.16 -58.13
CA ALA A 57 15.43 -45.43 -59.28
C ALA A 57 14.72 -44.08 -59.53
N GLN A 58 13.55 -43.85 -58.91
CA GLN A 58 12.76 -42.62 -59.03
C GLN A 58 12.73 -41.79 -57.74
N ASP A 59 13.62 -42.06 -56.78
CA ASP A 59 13.72 -41.24 -55.57
C ASP A 59 14.02 -39.77 -55.92
N GLY A 60 13.32 -38.83 -55.29
CA GLY A 60 13.38 -37.41 -55.62
C GLY A 60 12.62 -37.00 -56.90
N MET A 61 11.94 -37.94 -57.58
CA MET A 61 11.11 -37.63 -58.74
C MET A 61 10.03 -36.62 -58.35
N MET A 62 10.03 -35.46 -59.02
CA MET A 62 9.05 -34.42 -58.80
C MET A 62 7.89 -34.51 -59.78
N VAL A 63 6.69 -34.31 -59.27
CA VAL A 63 5.44 -34.18 -60.03
C VAL A 63 4.69 -32.97 -59.55
N TYR A 64 3.83 -32.44 -60.41
CA TYR A 64 2.92 -31.37 -60.05
C TYR A 64 1.49 -31.89 -60.03
N PHE A 65 0.88 -31.90 -58.85
CA PHE A 65 -0.54 -32.22 -58.71
C PHE A 65 -1.38 -31.11 -59.27
N THR A 66 -2.32 -31.44 -60.15
CA THR A 66 -3.24 -30.46 -60.77
C THR A 66 -4.32 -29.97 -59.82
N GLY A 67 -4.63 -30.77 -58.78
CA GLY A 67 -5.73 -30.56 -57.84
C GLY A 67 -7.09 -31.12 -58.30
N ASN A 68 -7.15 -31.80 -59.46
CA ASN A 68 -8.38 -32.40 -59.99
C ASN A 68 -8.72 -33.79 -59.40
N GLY A 69 -7.82 -34.36 -58.58
CA GLY A 69 -8.01 -35.65 -57.91
C GLY A 69 -8.03 -35.54 -56.39
N THR A 70 -7.57 -36.60 -55.69
CA THR A 70 -7.70 -36.72 -54.22
C THR A 70 -6.76 -35.80 -53.44
N TYR A 71 -5.64 -35.39 -54.03
CA TYR A 71 -4.59 -34.65 -53.32
C TYR A 71 -4.56 -33.17 -53.69
N PRO A 72 -4.18 -32.29 -52.75
CA PRO A 72 -4.06 -30.87 -53.02
C PRO A 72 -3.10 -30.58 -54.17
N LYS A 73 -3.45 -29.59 -54.99
CA LYS A 73 -2.57 -29.03 -56.03
C LYS A 73 -1.22 -28.61 -55.43
N GLY A 74 -0.11 -28.94 -56.08
CA GLY A 74 1.21 -28.56 -55.59
C GLY A 74 2.32 -29.43 -56.15
N PHE A 75 3.57 -29.06 -55.86
CA PHE A 75 4.70 -29.94 -56.16
C PHE A 75 4.74 -31.06 -55.14
N TYR A 76 5.00 -32.27 -55.61
CA TYR A 76 5.27 -33.42 -54.77
C TYR A 76 6.54 -34.09 -55.27
N TYR A 77 7.32 -34.64 -54.36
CA TYR A 77 8.41 -35.53 -54.73
C TYR A 77 8.15 -36.93 -54.18
N TRP A 78 8.62 -37.94 -54.91
CA TRP A 78 8.64 -39.30 -54.41
C TRP A 78 9.76 -39.42 -53.38
N ASP A 79 9.41 -39.82 -52.16
CA ASP A 79 10.35 -40.23 -51.13
C ASP A 79 10.33 -41.76 -51.09
N ASN A 80 11.33 -42.38 -51.72
CA ASN A 80 11.42 -43.84 -51.81
C ASN A 80 11.67 -44.47 -50.44
N ALA A 81 12.41 -43.80 -49.57
CA ALA A 81 12.70 -44.32 -48.24
C ALA A 81 11.42 -44.47 -47.40
N LEU A 82 10.49 -43.52 -47.53
CA LEU A 82 9.18 -43.55 -46.86
C LEU A 82 8.08 -44.22 -47.71
N ALA A 83 8.41 -44.67 -48.93
CA ALA A 83 7.49 -45.21 -49.92
C ALA A 83 6.20 -44.37 -50.07
N CYS A 84 6.35 -43.04 -50.08
CA CYS A 84 5.24 -42.12 -50.21
C CYS A 84 5.61 -40.87 -51.00
N TRP A 85 4.58 -40.21 -51.52
CA TRP A 85 4.74 -38.90 -52.12
C TRP A 85 4.64 -37.80 -51.06
N LYS A 86 5.62 -36.91 -51.05
CA LYS A 86 5.71 -35.76 -50.15
C LYS A 86 5.38 -34.49 -50.91
N ALA A 87 4.48 -33.67 -50.37
CA ALA A 87 4.34 -32.31 -50.87
C ALA A 87 5.65 -31.54 -50.66
N VAL A 88 6.07 -30.76 -51.65
CA VAL A 88 7.12 -29.75 -51.53
C VAL A 88 6.46 -28.51 -50.94
N GLY A 89 6.79 -28.21 -49.69
CA GLY A 89 6.18 -27.14 -48.90
C GLY A 89 5.76 -27.62 -47.51
N SER A 90 5.76 -26.69 -46.57
CA SER A 90 5.66 -26.94 -45.13
C SER A 90 4.24 -27.16 -44.60
N LYS A 91 4.11 -28.03 -43.59
CA LYS A 91 2.96 -28.10 -42.65
C LYS A 91 3.38 -27.88 -41.17
N LYS A 92 4.65 -27.57 -40.92
CA LYS A 92 5.32 -27.45 -39.59
C LYS A 92 6.60 -26.61 -39.75
N ILE A 93 7.09 -25.90 -38.74
CA ILE A 93 8.32 -25.08 -38.83
C ILE A 93 9.50 -25.90 -39.42
N ASP A 94 9.74 -25.79 -40.73
CA ASP A 94 10.78 -26.52 -41.47
C ASP A 94 11.43 -25.67 -42.58
N ASP A 95 11.16 -24.37 -42.59
CA ASP A 95 11.78 -23.38 -43.49
C ASP A 95 12.25 -22.15 -42.68
N LEU A 96 13.02 -22.41 -41.62
CA LEU A 96 13.68 -21.43 -40.74
C LEU A 96 14.75 -20.60 -41.47
N THR A 97 14.48 -20.16 -42.70
CA THR A 97 15.36 -19.29 -43.50
C THR A 97 15.60 -17.95 -42.82
N ASP A 98 14.69 -17.53 -41.96
CA ASP A 98 14.78 -16.33 -41.12
C ASP A 98 15.31 -16.59 -39.72
N ALA A 99 15.52 -17.87 -39.33
CA ALA A 99 16.13 -18.16 -38.05
C ALA A 99 17.63 -17.99 -38.15
N LYS A 100 18.16 -17.21 -37.21
CA LYS A 100 19.59 -16.88 -37.16
C LYS A 100 20.07 -17.18 -35.76
N SER A 101 21.25 -17.77 -35.67
CA SER A 101 22.08 -17.65 -34.47
C SER A 101 23.16 -16.62 -34.75
N ASP A 102 23.71 -16.02 -33.70
CA ASP A 102 24.97 -15.28 -33.84
C ASP A 102 26.12 -16.23 -34.29
N ASN A 103 27.27 -15.66 -34.67
CA ASN A 103 28.39 -16.40 -35.26
C ASN A 103 29.00 -17.48 -34.34
N ILE A 104 28.69 -17.44 -33.05
CA ILE A 104 29.20 -18.38 -32.05
C ILE A 104 28.09 -19.26 -31.43
N GLY A 105 26.84 -19.07 -31.85
CA GLY A 105 25.68 -19.88 -31.48
C GLY A 105 25.06 -19.57 -30.12
N SER A 106 25.33 -18.41 -29.53
CA SER A 106 24.86 -18.04 -28.19
C SER A 106 23.45 -17.45 -28.18
N SER A 107 23.08 -16.73 -29.25
CA SER A 107 21.78 -16.10 -29.45
C SER A 107 20.88 -16.90 -30.40
N ILE A 108 19.57 -16.79 -30.22
CA ILE A 108 18.54 -17.40 -31.08
C ILE A 108 17.56 -16.32 -31.52
N PHE A 109 17.45 -16.11 -32.83
CA PHE A 109 16.48 -15.23 -33.44
C PHE A 109 15.54 -16.00 -34.37
N LEU A 110 14.23 -15.77 -34.24
CA LEU A 110 13.18 -16.42 -35.03
C LEU A 110 12.11 -15.40 -35.42
N GLY A 111 11.91 -15.20 -36.72
CA GLY A 111 10.96 -14.25 -37.27
C GLY A 111 11.65 -13.18 -38.13
N ILE A 112 10.88 -12.60 -39.05
CA ILE A 112 11.36 -11.55 -39.95
C ILE A 112 11.95 -10.40 -39.14
N ASP A 113 13.19 -10.03 -39.49
CA ASP A 113 13.97 -8.93 -38.91
C ASP A 113 14.26 -9.04 -37.40
N ALA A 114 14.08 -10.23 -36.81
CA ALA A 114 14.52 -10.51 -35.45
C ALA A 114 16.05 -10.46 -35.37
N GLY A 115 16.59 -9.70 -34.41
CA GLY A 115 18.04 -9.56 -34.21
C GLY A 115 18.80 -8.97 -35.41
N SER A 116 18.17 -8.17 -36.28
CA SER A 116 18.78 -7.76 -37.55
C SER A 116 20.07 -6.93 -37.42
N MET A 117 20.23 -6.21 -36.31
CA MET A 117 21.39 -5.37 -36.02
C MET A 117 22.40 -6.05 -35.09
N ASP A 118 22.23 -7.34 -34.76
CA ASP A 118 23.17 -8.09 -33.92
C ASP A 118 24.59 -8.04 -34.52
N ASP A 119 25.58 -7.74 -33.68
CA ASP A 119 26.98 -7.58 -34.09
C ASP A 119 27.73 -8.92 -34.28
N GLY A 120 27.06 -10.04 -33.99
CA GLY A 120 27.61 -11.38 -34.10
C GLY A 120 28.53 -11.80 -32.95
N THR A 121 28.56 -11.07 -31.84
CA THR A 121 29.32 -11.43 -30.62
C THR A 121 28.52 -12.34 -29.66
N ASP A 122 29.07 -12.65 -28.46
CA ASP A 122 28.49 -13.60 -27.49
C ASP A 122 27.34 -13.02 -26.66
N ASN A 123 26.26 -12.62 -27.33
CA ASN A 123 25.22 -11.82 -26.71
C ASN A 123 24.23 -12.63 -25.87
N ARG A 124 24.06 -13.94 -26.09
CA ARG A 124 23.15 -14.82 -25.33
C ARG A 124 21.68 -14.34 -25.33
N ASN A 125 21.19 -13.84 -26.45
CA ASN A 125 19.83 -13.31 -26.60
C ASN A 125 18.84 -14.35 -27.14
N VAL A 126 17.56 -14.19 -26.80
CA VAL A 126 16.44 -14.92 -27.43
C VAL A 126 15.47 -13.90 -28.00
N GLY A 127 15.29 -13.85 -29.32
CA GLY A 127 14.33 -13.00 -30.01
C GLY A 127 13.36 -13.82 -30.85
N ILE A 128 12.06 -13.79 -30.52
CA ILE A 128 11.03 -14.54 -31.25
C ILE A 128 9.88 -13.61 -31.64
N GLY A 129 9.67 -13.41 -32.93
CA GLY A 129 8.61 -12.59 -33.50
C GLY A 129 9.14 -11.50 -34.44
N PHE A 130 8.21 -10.91 -35.21
CA PHE A 130 8.53 -9.82 -36.14
C PHE A 130 9.19 -8.66 -35.41
N ASN A 131 10.38 -8.26 -35.86
CA ASN A 131 11.15 -7.14 -35.32
C ASN A 131 11.55 -7.27 -33.82
N ALA A 132 11.57 -8.48 -33.27
CA ALA A 132 12.06 -8.69 -31.90
C ALA A 132 13.58 -8.42 -31.83
N LEU A 133 14.04 -7.60 -30.86
CA LEU A 133 15.46 -7.21 -30.73
C LEU A 133 16.09 -6.61 -32.01
N ASN A 134 15.29 -5.98 -32.86
CA ASN A 134 15.74 -5.53 -34.18
C ASN A 134 16.98 -4.62 -34.15
N SER A 135 17.00 -3.64 -33.22
CA SER A 135 18.07 -2.65 -33.08
C SER A 135 19.20 -3.05 -32.12
N ASN A 136 19.19 -4.27 -31.60
CA ASN A 136 20.14 -4.71 -30.58
C ASN A 136 21.51 -5.00 -31.20
N ALA A 137 22.48 -4.12 -30.96
CA ALA A 137 23.82 -4.23 -31.50
C ALA A 137 24.70 -5.15 -30.66
N ASP A 138 24.87 -4.83 -29.38
CA ASP A 138 25.79 -5.50 -28.44
C ASP A 138 25.12 -5.79 -27.06
N GLY A 139 23.82 -5.56 -26.93
CA GLY A 139 23.10 -5.84 -25.68
C GLY A 139 22.99 -7.34 -25.40
N GLU A 140 23.35 -7.75 -24.18
CA GLU A 140 23.44 -9.16 -23.78
C GLU A 140 22.27 -9.67 -22.90
N ARG A 141 22.00 -10.98 -22.97
CA ARG A 141 21.11 -11.75 -22.06
C ARG A 141 19.67 -11.26 -22.04
N ASN A 142 19.17 -10.82 -23.19
CA ASN A 142 17.80 -10.38 -23.35
C ASN A 142 16.90 -11.52 -23.85
N THR A 143 15.67 -11.61 -23.35
CA THR A 143 14.62 -12.49 -23.86
C THR A 143 13.45 -11.64 -24.37
N ALA A 144 13.14 -11.72 -25.65
CA ALA A 144 12.12 -10.95 -26.34
C ALA A 144 11.20 -11.89 -27.12
N THR A 145 9.91 -11.95 -26.76
CA THR A 145 8.92 -12.78 -27.47
C THR A 145 7.65 -12.00 -27.76
N GLY A 146 7.38 -11.78 -29.04
CA GLY A 146 6.22 -11.05 -29.55
C GLY A 146 6.60 -9.97 -30.56
N PHE A 147 5.58 -9.40 -31.21
CA PHE A 147 5.75 -8.34 -32.21
C PHE A 147 6.38 -7.08 -31.58
N HIS A 148 7.49 -6.59 -32.17
CA HIS A 148 8.20 -5.38 -31.72
C HIS A 148 8.62 -5.41 -30.24
N THR A 149 8.94 -6.59 -29.70
CA THR A 149 9.48 -6.71 -28.34
C THR A 149 10.95 -6.30 -28.31
N LEU A 150 11.34 -5.43 -27.36
CA LEU A 150 12.72 -4.90 -27.27
C LEU A 150 13.25 -4.32 -28.59
N TYR A 151 12.37 -3.77 -29.43
CA TYR A 151 12.69 -3.31 -30.79
C TYR A 151 13.85 -2.30 -30.84
N GLY A 152 13.81 -1.29 -29.96
CA GLY A 152 14.79 -0.21 -29.87
C GLY A 152 15.85 -0.42 -28.78
N ASN A 153 16.04 -1.64 -28.27
CA ASN A 153 17.14 -1.94 -27.36
C ASN A 153 18.45 -1.91 -28.15
N THR A 154 19.40 -1.05 -27.79
CA THR A 154 20.70 -0.92 -28.48
C THR A 154 21.79 -1.69 -27.75
N THR A 155 22.05 -1.33 -26.49
CA THR A 155 23.11 -1.89 -25.62
C THR A 155 22.56 -2.52 -24.34
N GLY A 156 21.24 -2.43 -24.13
CA GLY A 156 20.59 -2.82 -22.88
C GLY A 156 20.71 -4.32 -22.58
N THR A 157 20.83 -4.69 -21.31
CA THR A 157 21.14 -6.08 -20.90
C THR A 157 20.17 -6.66 -19.89
N ASN A 158 20.07 -8.00 -19.85
CA ASN A 158 19.28 -8.74 -18.86
C ASN A 158 17.78 -8.35 -18.83
N ASN A 159 17.20 -7.99 -19.97
CA ASN A 159 15.78 -7.64 -20.07
C ASN A 159 14.94 -8.85 -20.48
N THR A 160 13.75 -9.01 -19.89
CA THR A 160 12.76 -10.04 -20.25
C THR A 160 11.49 -9.37 -20.73
N ALA A 161 11.08 -9.60 -21.97
CA ALA A 161 9.92 -8.99 -22.61
C ALA A 161 9.03 -10.05 -23.29
N PHE A 162 7.76 -10.11 -22.91
CA PHE A 162 6.74 -10.98 -23.53
C PHE A 162 5.48 -10.17 -23.84
N GLY A 163 5.09 -10.07 -25.12
CA GLY A 163 3.84 -9.42 -25.53
C GLY A 163 3.97 -8.53 -26.77
N TYR A 164 2.89 -7.87 -27.18
CA TYR A 164 2.93 -6.89 -28.26
C TYR A 164 3.57 -5.58 -27.78
N LYS A 165 4.67 -5.14 -28.38
CA LYS A 165 5.39 -3.89 -28.03
C LYS A 165 5.80 -3.77 -26.55
N ALA A 166 6.10 -4.90 -25.90
CA ALA A 166 6.68 -4.90 -24.56
C ALA A 166 8.15 -4.42 -24.64
N LEU A 167 8.54 -3.43 -23.82
CA LEU A 167 9.87 -2.80 -23.85
C LEU A 167 10.27 -2.27 -25.25
N GLU A 168 9.32 -1.75 -26.05
CA GLU A 168 9.58 -1.34 -27.44
C GLU A 168 10.70 -0.30 -27.57
N SER A 169 10.71 0.73 -26.72
CA SER A 169 11.74 1.77 -26.69
C SER A 169 12.49 1.67 -25.37
N ASN A 170 13.65 1.01 -25.41
CA ASN A 170 14.45 0.64 -24.25
C ASN A 170 15.95 0.93 -24.47
N ILE A 171 16.31 2.22 -24.56
CA ILE A 171 17.67 2.64 -24.89
C ILE A 171 18.55 2.53 -23.63
N ASP A 172 19.63 1.75 -23.71
CA ASP A 172 20.67 1.61 -22.68
C ASP A 172 20.20 1.21 -21.26
N THR A 173 19.04 0.56 -21.13
CA THR A 173 18.53 0.10 -19.82
C THR A 173 18.81 -1.38 -19.55
N HIS A 174 18.71 -1.79 -18.29
CA HIS A 174 18.96 -3.17 -17.92
C HIS A 174 18.04 -3.70 -16.82
N SER A 175 17.95 -5.03 -16.74
CA SER A 175 17.26 -5.76 -15.67
C SER A 175 15.76 -5.44 -15.55
N ASN A 176 15.08 -5.20 -16.68
CA ASN A 176 13.64 -4.98 -16.70
C ASN A 176 12.88 -6.26 -17.07
N THR A 177 11.73 -6.50 -16.43
CA THR A 177 10.78 -7.56 -16.78
C THR A 177 9.47 -6.94 -17.24
N ALA A 178 9.04 -7.19 -18.47
CA ALA A 178 7.80 -6.69 -19.06
C ALA A 178 6.98 -7.84 -19.64
N ILE A 179 5.87 -8.18 -19.00
CA ILE A 179 4.99 -9.28 -19.42
C ILE A 179 3.59 -8.71 -19.65
N GLY A 180 3.22 -8.50 -20.90
CA GLY A 180 1.93 -7.96 -21.30
C GLY A 180 2.03 -7.05 -22.53
N SER A 181 0.89 -6.84 -23.18
CA SER A 181 0.80 -5.90 -24.31
C SER A 181 1.12 -4.48 -23.85
N GLN A 182 2.05 -3.81 -24.52
CA GLN A 182 2.50 -2.44 -24.23
C GLN A 182 2.98 -2.23 -22.78
N SER A 183 3.52 -3.26 -22.15
CA SER A 183 4.18 -3.14 -20.84
C SER A 183 5.56 -2.50 -21.02
N LEU A 184 5.89 -1.47 -20.23
CA LEU A 184 7.15 -0.73 -20.31
C LEU A 184 7.49 -0.20 -21.73
N THR A 185 6.49 0.22 -22.53
CA THR A 185 6.70 0.59 -23.95
C THR A 185 7.72 1.71 -24.14
N VAL A 186 7.69 2.73 -23.31
CA VAL A 186 8.68 3.83 -23.32
C VAL A 186 9.39 3.80 -21.98
N ASN A 187 10.53 3.11 -21.93
CA ASN A 187 11.32 2.91 -20.73
C ASN A 187 12.78 3.35 -20.88
N THR A 188 13.23 4.30 -20.06
CA THR A 188 14.66 4.65 -19.96
C THR A 188 15.26 4.36 -18.57
N GLY A 189 14.48 3.75 -17.66
CA GLY A 189 14.90 3.33 -16.33
C GLY A 189 15.26 1.84 -16.21
N ALA A 190 15.86 1.45 -15.09
CA ALA A 190 16.32 0.08 -14.82
C ALA A 190 15.62 -0.57 -13.62
N TRP A 191 15.72 -1.89 -13.53
CA TRP A 191 15.19 -2.72 -12.43
C TRP A 191 13.66 -2.65 -12.24
N ASN A 192 12.90 -2.47 -13.32
CA ASN A 192 11.44 -2.44 -13.26
C ASN A 192 10.83 -3.82 -13.55
N THR A 193 9.79 -4.20 -12.80
CA THR A 193 8.98 -5.40 -13.04
C THR A 193 7.56 -4.99 -13.36
N ALA A 194 7.07 -5.35 -14.54
CA ALA A 194 5.78 -4.93 -15.07
C ALA A 194 5.04 -6.18 -15.62
N THR A 195 3.92 -6.54 -14.99
CA THR A 195 3.10 -7.68 -15.39
C THR A 195 1.65 -7.26 -15.57
N GLY A 196 1.14 -7.35 -16.78
CA GLY A 196 -0.18 -6.88 -17.18
C GLY A 196 -0.11 -5.93 -18.38
N SER A 197 -1.25 -5.78 -19.07
CA SER A 197 -1.34 -4.89 -20.22
C SER A 197 -1.20 -3.42 -19.80
N GLN A 198 -0.37 -2.67 -20.52
CA GLN A 198 -0.10 -1.24 -20.31
C GLN A 198 0.42 -0.89 -18.90
N THR A 199 1.09 -1.81 -18.22
CA THR A 199 1.82 -1.57 -16.97
C THR A 199 3.08 -0.74 -17.22
N LEU A 200 3.35 0.27 -16.40
CA LEU A 200 4.53 1.14 -16.54
C LEU A 200 4.74 1.67 -17.97
N LYS A 201 3.64 1.89 -18.72
CA LYS A 201 3.68 2.15 -20.17
C LYS A 201 4.55 3.36 -20.54
N ALA A 202 4.46 4.43 -19.74
CA ALA A 202 5.26 5.63 -19.87
C ALA A 202 6.14 5.78 -18.63
N ASN A 203 7.22 4.99 -18.57
CA ASN A 203 8.20 5.02 -17.49
C ASN A 203 9.52 5.64 -17.94
N THR A 204 9.70 6.96 -17.88
CA THR A 204 10.92 7.57 -18.42
C THR A 204 12.14 7.22 -17.58
N SER A 205 12.44 7.92 -16.47
CA SER A 205 13.66 7.68 -15.70
C SER A 205 13.45 6.79 -14.46
N GLY A 206 12.19 6.52 -14.08
CA GLY A 206 11.86 5.77 -12.87
C GLY A 206 12.51 4.38 -12.79
N ILE A 207 13.09 4.06 -11.63
CA ILE A 207 13.78 2.80 -11.37
C ILE A 207 13.16 2.01 -10.22
N LYS A 208 13.39 0.69 -10.19
CA LYS A 208 12.99 -0.21 -9.08
C LYS A 208 11.47 -0.27 -8.84
N ASN A 209 10.66 -0.04 -9.87
CA ASN A 209 9.20 -0.10 -9.75
C ASN A 209 8.66 -1.52 -10.00
N THR A 210 7.66 -1.92 -9.23
CA THR A 210 6.93 -3.18 -9.42
C THR A 210 5.45 -2.88 -9.70
N ALA A 211 4.97 -3.24 -10.88
CA ALA A 211 3.61 -3.03 -11.34
C ALA A 211 2.94 -4.36 -11.74
N ASN A 212 1.80 -4.68 -11.14
CA ASN A 212 1.01 -5.86 -11.46
C ASN A 212 -0.47 -5.49 -11.66
N GLY A 213 -1.05 -5.80 -12.82
CA GLY A 213 -2.45 -5.52 -13.15
C GLY A 213 -2.62 -4.66 -14.41
N PHE A 214 -3.86 -4.46 -14.87
CA PHE A 214 -4.10 -3.61 -16.04
C PHE A 214 -3.79 -2.14 -15.70
N GLN A 215 -2.91 -1.50 -16.48
CA GLN A 215 -2.56 -0.08 -16.32
C GLN A 215 -2.01 0.34 -14.93
N ALA A 216 -1.50 -0.60 -14.13
CA ALA A 216 -0.78 -0.24 -12.90
C ALA A 216 0.47 0.60 -13.23
N LEU A 217 0.68 1.70 -12.49
CA LEU A 217 1.80 2.64 -12.70
C LEU A 217 1.91 3.19 -14.14
N ASN A 218 0.79 3.35 -14.87
CA ASN A 218 0.81 3.66 -16.30
C ASN A 218 1.64 4.90 -16.68
N LYS A 219 1.57 5.97 -15.88
CA LYS A 219 2.27 7.25 -16.09
C LYS A 219 3.27 7.51 -14.97
N ASN A 220 4.38 6.76 -14.96
CA ASN A 220 5.44 6.91 -13.97
C ASN A 220 6.66 7.63 -14.55
N ILE A 221 6.73 8.96 -14.52
CA ILE A 221 7.81 9.68 -15.25
C ILE A 221 9.17 9.43 -14.58
N ASP A 222 9.33 9.85 -13.32
CA ASP A 222 10.59 9.79 -12.59
C ASP A 222 10.51 9.01 -11.26
N GLY A 223 9.31 8.57 -10.86
CA GLY A 223 9.09 7.92 -9.57
C GLY A 223 9.90 6.62 -9.38
N GLU A 224 10.51 6.46 -8.22
CA GLU A 224 11.36 5.34 -7.86
C GLU A 224 10.78 4.46 -6.75
N SER A 225 11.12 3.17 -6.80
CA SER A 225 10.83 2.21 -5.73
C SER A 225 9.33 2.10 -5.37
N ASN A 226 8.44 2.25 -6.34
CA ASN A 226 7.00 2.12 -6.13
C ASN A 226 6.53 0.68 -6.36
N THR A 227 5.55 0.24 -5.56
CA THR A 227 4.86 -1.05 -5.73
C THR A 227 3.38 -0.81 -5.96
N ALA A 228 2.85 -1.22 -7.12
CA ALA A 228 1.45 -1.09 -7.47
C ALA A 228 0.87 -2.44 -7.94
N SER A 229 -0.19 -2.89 -7.28
CA SER A 229 -0.87 -4.14 -7.61
C SER A 229 -2.39 -3.96 -7.64
N GLY A 230 -2.96 -4.00 -8.83
CA GLY A 230 -4.39 -3.78 -9.08
C GLY A 230 -4.63 -3.02 -10.38
N THR A 231 -5.86 -3.06 -10.88
CA THR A 231 -6.24 -2.26 -12.06
C THR A 231 -6.12 -0.78 -11.74
N ASN A 232 -5.37 -0.03 -12.55
CA ASN A 232 -5.13 1.40 -12.37
C ASN A 232 -4.52 1.80 -11.02
N ALA A 233 -3.88 0.88 -10.29
CA ALA A 233 -3.18 1.22 -9.07
C ALA A 233 -2.04 2.19 -9.39
N LEU A 234 -1.97 3.31 -8.67
CA LEU A 234 -0.91 4.32 -8.79
C LEU A 234 -0.75 4.90 -10.22
N TYR A 235 -1.86 4.99 -10.97
CA TYR A 235 -1.87 5.26 -12.41
C TYR A 235 -1.16 6.56 -12.85
N ASN A 236 -1.31 7.67 -12.11
CA ASN A 236 -0.81 9.00 -12.49
C ASN A 236 0.49 9.44 -11.79
N ASN A 237 1.30 8.52 -11.23
CA ASN A 237 2.46 8.88 -10.41
C ASN A 237 3.62 9.53 -11.18
N LEU A 238 3.60 10.85 -11.36
CA LEU A 238 4.63 11.53 -12.15
C LEU A 238 6.01 11.47 -11.48
N THR A 239 6.09 11.78 -10.18
CA THR A 239 7.37 11.98 -9.45
C THR A 239 7.42 11.38 -8.05
N GLY A 240 6.39 10.66 -7.60
CA GLY A 240 6.33 10.13 -6.24
C GLY A 240 7.20 8.89 -6.06
N ASP A 241 7.88 8.80 -4.91
CA ASP A 241 8.78 7.70 -4.58
C ASP A 241 8.26 6.88 -3.39
N TYR A 242 8.68 5.61 -3.33
CA TYR A 242 8.43 4.73 -2.18
C TYR A 242 6.94 4.53 -1.83
N ASN A 243 6.05 4.63 -2.83
CA ASN A 243 4.63 4.39 -2.62
C ASN A 243 4.26 2.92 -2.80
N THR A 244 3.38 2.42 -1.95
CA THR A 244 2.82 1.07 -2.01
C THR A 244 1.31 1.14 -2.18
N ALA A 245 0.77 0.65 -3.30
CA ALA A 245 -0.65 0.68 -3.63
C ALA A 245 -1.17 -0.71 -3.99
N TYR A 246 -2.06 -1.25 -3.15
CA TYR A 246 -2.73 -2.53 -3.39
C TYR A 246 -4.24 -2.31 -3.52
N GLY A 247 -4.81 -2.70 -4.66
CA GLY A 247 -6.24 -2.58 -4.95
C GLY A 247 -6.53 -1.82 -6.24
N GLU A 248 -7.74 -1.99 -6.76
CA GLU A 248 -8.20 -1.25 -7.93
C GLU A 248 -8.29 0.25 -7.63
N GLU A 249 -7.69 1.07 -8.49
CA GLU A 249 -7.63 2.54 -8.40
C GLU A 249 -7.09 3.06 -7.05
N SER A 250 -6.30 2.25 -6.34
CA SER A 250 -5.58 2.68 -5.14
C SER A 250 -4.53 3.74 -5.52
N LEU A 251 -4.55 4.91 -4.87
CA LEU A 251 -3.71 6.08 -5.20
C LEU A 251 -3.78 6.52 -6.68
N LEU A 252 -4.93 6.36 -7.35
CA LEU A 252 -5.11 6.66 -8.78
C LEU A 252 -4.59 8.04 -9.21
N ASN A 253 -4.87 9.08 -8.41
CA ASN A 253 -4.57 10.46 -8.77
C ASN A 253 -3.27 11.01 -8.17
N LEU A 254 -2.47 10.17 -7.50
CA LEU A 254 -1.22 10.64 -6.92
C LEU A 254 -0.28 11.09 -8.03
N THR A 255 0.00 12.39 -8.12
CA THR A 255 0.93 12.97 -9.12
C THR A 255 2.36 13.09 -8.61
N GLY A 256 2.52 13.13 -7.30
CA GLY A 256 3.78 13.26 -6.57
C GLY A 256 3.50 13.04 -5.08
N GLY A 257 4.55 13.02 -4.27
CA GLY A 257 4.47 12.69 -2.85
C GLY A 257 4.89 11.25 -2.57
N ASN A 258 5.46 11.07 -1.39
CA ASN A 258 6.31 9.91 -1.11
C ASN A 258 5.81 9.12 0.09
N ASP A 259 6.27 7.89 0.21
CA ASP A 259 6.09 7.07 1.42
C ASP A 259 4.61 6.82 1.78
N ASN A 260 3.71 6.76 0.80
CA ASN A 260 2.31 6.40 1.04
C ASN A 260 2.11 4.88 0.98
N VAL A 261 1.33 4.33 1.90
CA VAL A 261 0.94 2.92 1.92
C VAL A 261 -0.58 2.82 1.88
N THR A 262 -1.12 2.28 0.79
CA THR A 262 -2.56 2.10 0.61
C THR A 262 -2.90 0.65 0.29
N ILE A 263 -3.90 0.11 0.98
CA ILE A 263 -4.40 -1.25 0.80
C ILE A 263 -5.93 -1.19 0.77
N GLY A 264 -6.52 -1.39 -0.41
CA GLY A 264 -7.96 -1.41 -0.62
C GLY A 264 -8.36 -0.74 -1.94
N THR A 265 -9.49 -1.19 -2.49
CA THR A 265 -10.09 -0.59 -3.69
C THR A 265 -10.50 0.86 -3.39
N PHE A 266 -10.15 1.79 -4.30
CA PHE A 266 -10.36 3.24 -4.17
C PHE A 266 -9.68 3.91 -2.96
N SER A 267 -8.79 3.20 -2.25
CA SER A 267 -8.06 3.77 -1.11
C SER A 267 -7.11 4.89 -1.58
N GLY A 268 -7.19 6.07 -0.95
CA GLY A 268 -6.40 7.25 -1.33
C GLY A 268 -6.64 7.75 -2.76
N LYS A 269 -7.75 7.38 -3.41
CA LYS A 269 -7.99 7.62 -4.85
C LYS A 269 -7.78 9.08 -5.28
N THR A 270 -8.19 10.04 -4.44
CA THR A 270 -8.14 11.48 -4.74
C THR A 270 -6.84 12.17 -4.31
N LEU A 271 -5.91 11.45 -3.70
CA LEU A 271 -4.70 12.02 -3.13
C LEU A 271 -3.79 12.58 -4.23
N THR A 272 -3.22 13.75 -4.00
CA THR A 272 -2.33 14.50 -4.90
C THR A 272 -1.22 15.16 -4.08
N ASN A 273 0.05 15.00 -4.47
CA ASN A 273 1.20 15.67 -3.85
C ASN A 273 1.29 15.52 -2.32
N ALA A 274 0.85 14.39 -1.79
CA ALA A 274 0.82 14.12 -0.35
C ALA A 274 1.69 12.91 0.00
N SER A 275 2.20 12.89 1.23
CA SER A 275 3.24 11.97 1.68
C SER A 275 2.95 11.37 3.05
N ARG A 276 3.57 10.21 3.33
CA ARG A 276 3.56 9.55 4.65
C ARG A 276 2.17 9.19 5.15
N ASN A 277 1.25 8.86 4.24
CA ASN A 277 -0.09 8.42 4.59
C ASN A 277 -0.18 6.89 4.63
N VAL A 278 -0.99 6.36 5.55
CA VAL A 278 -1.31 4.94 5.65
C VAL A 278 -2.82 4.75 5.61
N PHE A 279 -3.35 4.19 4.52
CA PHE A 279 -4.78 3.99 4.32
C PHE A 279 -5.11 2.50 4.08
N ILE A 280 -5.89 1.90 4.97
CA ILE A 280 -6.23 0.48 4.94
C ILE A 280 -7.75 0.28 4.95
N GLY A 281 -8.26 -0.32 3.88
CA GLY A 281 -9.66 -0.67 3.65
C GLY A 281 -10.25 -0.04 2.38
N VAL A 282 -11.45 -0.46 2.01
CA VAL A 282 -12.13 0.04 0.80
C VAL A 282 -12.47 1.51 0.98
N ASN A 283 -12.07 2.35 0.03
CA ASN A 283 -12.32 3.80 0.01
C ASN A 283 -11.71 4.57 1.20
N SER A 284 -10.81 3.96 1.99
CA SER A 284 -10.11 4.63 3.10
C SER A 284 -9.28 5.80 2.58
N GLY A 285 -9.39 6.97 3.18
CA GLY A 285 -8.72 8.17 2.69
C GLY A 285 -9.15 8.58 1.26
N GLY A 286 -10.26 8.05 0.74
CA GLY A 286 -10.70 8.29 -0.63
C GLY A 286 -11.19 9.71 -0.92
N ASN A 287 -11.32 10.55 0.11
CA ASN A 287 -11.60 11.99 0.00
C ASN A 287 -10.38 12.85 0.35
N GLU A 288 -9.26 12.24 0.76
CA GLU A 288 -8.04 12.97 1.09
C GLU A 288 -7.42 13.53 -0.19
N THR A 289 -7.03 14.80 -0.15
CA THR A 289 -6.52 15.51 -1.33
C THR A 289 -5.04 15.80 -1.23
N THR A 290 -4.59 16.53 -0.21
CA THR A 290 -3.19 17.00 -0.08
C THR A 290 -2.59 16.78 1.31
N ASN A 291 -3.34 16.14 2.20
CA ASN A 291 -2.92 15.95 3.59
C ASN A 291 -1.80 14.91 3.70
N ASN A 292 -0.78 15.25 4.47
CA ASN A 292 0.32 14.35 4.83
C ASN A 292 0.06 13.70 6.19
N ASP A 293 0.84 12.66 6.49
CA ASP A 293 0.98 12.12 7.84
C ASP A 293 -0.34 11.59 8.43
N ARG A 294 -1.25 11.09 7.59
CA ARG A 294 -2.55 10.56 8.04
C ARG A 294 -2.58 9.04 8.10
N LEU A 295 -3.23 8.53 9.14
CA LEU A 295 -3.63 7.13 9.26
C LEU A 295 -5.14 7.01 9.10
N TYR A 296 -5.61 6.14 8.20
CA TYR A 296 -7.00 5.72 8.12
C TYR A 296 -7.07 4.20 8.06
N ILE A 297 -7.80 3.58 8.98
CA ILE A 297 -8.19 2.17 8.90
C ILE A 297 -9.71 2.11 8.93
N GLU A 298 -10.33 1.95 7.77
CA GLU A 298 -11.78 1.88 7.60
C GLU A 298 -12.17 1.35 6.21
N ASN A 299 -13.38 0.81 6.05
CA ASN A 299 -13.96 0.44 4.74
C ASN A 299 -14.95 1.49 4.21
N SER A 300 -14.60 2.77 4.34
CA SER A 300 -15.40 3.92 3.87
C SER A 300 -14.53 5.19 3.78
N ASN A 301 -15.08 6.28 3.25
CA ASN A 301 -14.46 7.62 3.23
C ASN A 301 -15.01 8.55 4.33
N SER A 302 -15.46 7.99 5.45
CA SER A 302 -15.97 8.73 6.60
C SER A 302 -14.93 9.68 7.18
N ALA A 303 -15.40 10.85 7.64
CA ALA A 303 -14.58 11.78 8.42
C ALA A 303 -14.28 11.27 9.85
N THR A 304 -14.98 10.22 10.30
CA THR A 304 -14.76 9.55 11.60
C THR A 304 -14.32 8.11 11.36
N PRO A 305 -13.05 7.87 10.99
CA PRO A 305 -12.58 6.52 10.74
C PRO A 305 -12.61 5.65 12.01
N LEU A 306 -12.72 4.34 11.87
CA LEU A 306 -12.67 3.34 12.93
C LEU A 306 -11.38 3.52 13.71
N ILE A 307 -10.26 3.66 12.99
CA ILE A 307 -9.01 4.19 13.54
C ILE A 307 -8.49 5.27 12.60
N GLY A 308 -8.31 6.47 13.14
CA GLY A 308 -7.68 7.61 12.48
C GLY A 308 -6.43 8.04 13.23
N GLY A 309 -5.47 8.69 12.57
CA GLY A 309 -4.29 9.21 13.25
C GLY A 309 -3.57 10.30 12.49
N ASP A 310 -2.80 11.07 13.24
CA ASP A 310 -1.86 12.08 12.77
C ASP A 310 -0.47 11.65 13.22
N PHE A 311 0.32 11.15 12.28
CA PHE A 311 1.69 10.70 12.52
C PHE A 311 2.63 11.86 12.85
N ALA A 312 2.38 13.07 12.33
CA ALA A 312 3.22 14.23 12.63
C ALA A 312 3.04 14.68 14.08
N ALA A 313 1.85 14.48 14.65
CA ALA A 313 1.52 14.85 16.01
C ALA A 313 1.64 13.71 17.04
N ASP A 314 1.96 12.48 16.60
CA ASP A 314 1.92 11.26 17.40
C ASP A 314 0.55 11.04 18.07
N MET A 315 -0.54 11.19 17.31
CA MET A 315 -1.91 11.10 17.84
C MET A 315 -2.73 10.04 17.13
N VAL A 316 -3.55 9.33 17.91
CA VAL A 316 -4.52 8.35 17.40
C VAL A 316 -5.92 8.62 17.95
N GLY A 317 -6.90 8.53 17.05
CA GLY A 317 -8.33 8.58 17.32
C GLY A 317 -8.99 7.25 16.97
N ILE A 318 -9.91 6.79 17.82
CA ILE A 318 -10.83 5.69 17.47
C ILE A 318 -12.22 6.30 17.28
N ASN A 319 -12.82 6.08 16.11
CA ASN A 319 -14.13 6.65 15.75
C ASN A 319 -14.18 8.17 15.96
N ARG A 320 -13.14 8.88 15.51
CA ARG A 320 -12.90 10.30 15.82
C ARG A 320 -12.32 11.01 14.60
N PRO A 321 -12.72 12.25 14.28
CA PRO A 321 -12.08 13.00 13.20
C PRO A 321 -10.63 13.33 13.53
N ILE A 322 -9.73 13.05 12.61
CA ILE A 322 -8.28 13.22 12.80
C ILE A 322 -7.93 14.70 13.01
N ASP A 323 -8.55 15.60 12.25
CA ASP A 323 -8.35 17.06 12.38
C ASP A 323 -8.84 17.63 13.72
N ASN A 324 -9.59 16.84 14.49
CA ASN A 324 -10.14 17.23 15.79
C ASN A 324 -9.44 16.57 16.97
N LEU A 325 -8.32 15.86 16.75
CA LEU A 325 -7.56 15.26 17.84
C LEU A 325 -6.87 16.35 18.67
N THR A 326 -6.97 16.22 19.99
CA THR A 326 -6.46 17.20 20.96
C THR A 326 -5.42 16.58 21.91
N ASN A 327 -5.53 15.28 22.17
CA ASN A 327 -4.62 14.46 22.99
C ASN A 327 -4.04 13.26 22.21
N THR A 328 -2.96 12.65 22.72
CA THR A 328 -2.28 11.49 22.10
C THR A 328 -3.23 10.32 21.78
N PHE A 329 -4.23 10.07 22.62
CA PHE A 329 -5.24 9.04 22.40
C PHE A 329 -6.63 9.59 22.71
N GLU A 330 -7.54 9.51 21.74
CA GLU A 330 -8.93 9.90 21.91
C GLU A 330 -9.88 8.83 21.36
N VAL A 331 -11.01 8.64 22.04
CA VAL A 331 -12.09 7.78 21.56
C VAL A 331 -13.33 8.64 21.38
N GLY A 332 -13.90 8.65 20.18
CA GLY A 332 -15.21 9.22 19.93
C GLY A 332 -16.30 8.26 20.38
N GLY A 333 -17.03 8.64 21.43
CA GLY A 333 -18.07 7.80 22.04
C GLY A 333 -17.62 7.14 23.33
N GLU A 334 -18.22 6.01 23.66
CA GLU A 334 -17.90 5.25 24.87
C GLU A 334 -16.82 4.21 24.60
N ALA A 335 -15.86 4.09 25.52
CA ALA A 335 -14.85 3.04 25.51
C ALA A 335 -15.05 2.14 26.73
N SER A 336 -15.06 0.82 26.52
CA SER A 336 -15.08 -0.15 27.61
C SER A 336 -13.96 -1.16 27.44
N LYS A 337 -13.45 -1.66 28.57
CA LYS A 337 -12.59 -2.84 28.58
C LYS A 337 -13.49 -4.07 28.64
N ALA A 338 -13.39 -4.94 27.63
CA ALA A 338 -14.24 -6.14 27.53
C ALA A 338 -13.96 -7.19 28.64
N SER A 339 -12.87 -7.05 29.40
CA SER A 339 -12.47 -7.95 30.48
C SER A 339 -12.05 -7.19 31.73
N ALA A 340 -12.03 -7.87 32.88
CA ALA A 340 -11.89 -7.29 34.22
C ALA A 340 -10.50 -6.71 34.60
N GLY A 341 -9.67 -6.28 33.65
CA GLY A 341 -8.40 -5.62 33.98
C GLY A 341 -8.51 -4.10 34.13
N ASP A 342 -7.40 -3.42 34.42
CA ASP A 342 -7.38 -1.95 34.60
C ASP A 342 -6.61 -1.18 33.51
N TRP A 343 -6.81 0.14 33.47
CA TRP A 343 -5.87 1.12 32.88
C TRP A 343 -4.87 1.51 33.97
N LEU A 344 -3.66 0.95 33.92
CA LEU A 344 -2.67 1.11 34.99
C LEU A 344 -1.80 2.34 34.77
N ALA A 345 -1.63 3.14 35.82
CA ALA A 345 -0.63 4.20 35.90
C ALA A 345 0.49 3.78 36.85
N ASN A 346 1.75 3.90 36.40
CA ASN A 346 2.90 3.59 37.24
C ASN A 346 2.99 4.57 38.42
N SER A 347 3.04 4.05 39.64
CA SER A 347 3.05 4.83 40.89
C SER A 347 4.16 4.38 41.87
N ASP A 348 5.10 3.57 41.40
CA ASP A 348 6.23 3.01 42.17
C ASP A 348 7.08 4.11 42.80
N ARG A 349 7.53 3.89 44.05
CA ARG A 349 8.36 4.86 44.80
C ARG A 349 9.63 5.24 44.05
N ARG A 350 10.25 4.31 43.30
CA ARG A 350 11.49 4.54 42.53
C ARG A 350 11.30 5.53 41.38
N LEU A 351 10.06 5.70 40.91
CA LEU A 351 9.70 6.65 39.85
C LEU A 351 9.36 8.03 40.39
N LYS A 352 9.40 8.22 41.72
CA LYS A 352 9.06 9.47 42.40
C LYS A 352 10.26 10.01 43.17
N LYS A 353 10.44 11.33 43.12
CA LYS A 353 11.45 12.07 43.88
C LYS A 353 10.77 13.20 44.66
N ASN A 354 11.40 13.66 45.75
CA ASN A 354 10.90 14.77 46.57
C ASN A 354 9.46 14.54 47.08
N ILE A 355 9.24 13.41 47.76
CA ILE A 355 7.91 12.96 48.23
C ILE A 355 7.59 13.62 49.57
N TYR A 356 6.57 14.47 49.60
CA TYR A 356 6.07 15.13 50.80
C TYR A 356 4.57 14.82 51.02
N PRO A 357 4.10 14.66 52.27
CA PRO A 357 2.67 14.55 52.56
C PRO A 357 1.92 15.82 52.15
N ILE A 358 0.74 15.66 51.54
CA ILE A 358 -0.23 16.76 51.42
C ILE A 358 -0.64 17.10 52.86
N SER A 359 -0.24 18.27 53.36
CA SER A 359 -0.35 18.62 54.78
C SER A 359 -0.49 20.13 54.97
N GLY A 360 -0.98 20.54 56.15
CA GLY A 360 -1.16 21.96 56.51
C GLY A 360 -2.62 22.44 56.57
N GLY A 361 -3.62 21.55 56.53
CA GLY A 361 -5.05 21.93 56.52
C GLY A 361 -5.53 22.44 55.15
N THR A 362 -4.66 22.39 54.14
CA THR A 362 -4.94 22.94 52.82
C THR A 362 -5.77 21.99 51.95
N ALA A 363 -5.80 20.69 52.25
CA ALA A 363 -6.52 19.74 51.40
C ALA A 363 -8.03 19.91 51.55
N LEU A 364 -8.55 19.89 52.78
CA LEU A 364 -9.94 20.16 53.05
C LEU A 364 -10.33 21.58 52.62
N GLU A 365 -9.48 22.57 52.88
CA GLU A 365 -9.73 23.94 52.44
C GLU A 365 -9.88 24.03 50.91
N LYS A 366 -8.96 23.45 50.13
CA LYS A 366 -9.03 23.45 48.67
C LYS A 366 -10.24 22.69 48.15
N ILE A 367 -10.46 21.47 48.64
CA ILE A 367 -11.62 20.66 48.21
C ILE A 367 -12.93 21.38 48.54
N SER A 368 -13.02 22.08 49.67
CA SER A 368 -14.23 22.82 50.07
C SER A 368 -14.56 24.02 49.16
N LYS A 369 -13.60 24.48 48.35
CA LYS A 369 -13.78 25.57 47.37
C LYS A 369 -14.17 25.06 45.98
N MET A 370 -14.14 23.74 45.74
CA MET A 370 -14.54 23.17 44.45
C MET A 370 -16.05 23.03 44.37
N ASN A 371 -16.67 23.40 43.24
CA ASN A 371 -18.10 23.23 43.01
C ASN A 371 -18.38 22.09 42.03
N GLY A 372 -19.16 21.10 42.47
CA GLY A 372 -19.80 20.15 41.55
C GLY A 372 -21.01 20.82 40.88
N VAL A 373 -21.13 20.65 39.56
CA VAL A 373 -22.19 21.24 38.75
C VAL A 373 -22.93 20.17 37.94
N SER A 374 -24.18 20.47 37.54
CA SER A 374 -24.85 19.79 36.44
C SER A 374 -24.83 20.66 35.19
N TYR A 375 -24.72 20.07 34.01
CA TYR A 375 -24.59 20.81 32.75
C TYR A 375 -25.11 20.01 31.55
N GLU A 376 -25.40 20.70 30.45
CA GLU A 376 -25.63 20.09 29.13
C GLU A 376 -24.52 20.55 28.19
N TRP A 377 -24.13 19.69 27.24
CA TRP A 377 -23.07 20.02 26.30
C TRP A 377 -23.50 21.05 25.26
N ASN A 378 -22.67 22.08 25.06
CA ASN A 378 -22.81 23.01 23.93
C ASN A 378 -21.92 22.55 22.76
N ASP A 379 -22.49 21.75 21.86
CA ASP A 379 -21.74 21.14 20.74
C ASP A 379 -21.44 22.12 19.60
N THR A 380 -22.09 23.29 19.57
CA THR A 380 -21.90 24.29 18.50
C THR A 380 -20.48 24.86 18.43
N GLN A 381 -19.71 24.78 19.52
CA GLN A 381 -18.35 25.35 19.57
C GLN A 381 -17.24 24.44 19.04
N THR A 382 -17.47 23.12 18.98
CA THR A 382 -16.39 22.15 18.67
C THR A 382 -16.71 21.22 17.51
N GLY A 383 -17.96 21.20 17.04
CA GLY A 383 -18.41 20.26 16.00
C GLY A 383 -18.34 18.78 16.42
N THR A 384 -17.97 18.49 17.67
CA THR A 384 -17.95 17.13 18.21
C THR A 384 -19.33 16.80 18.78
N PRO A 385 -20.00 15.75 18.29
CA PRO A 385 -21.24 15.29 18.89
C PRO A 385 -20.94 14.68 20.27
N ARG A 386 -21.55 15.22 21.32
CA ARG A 386 -21.44 14.69 22.69
C ARG A 386 -22.79 14.14 23.17
N PRO A 387 -22.81 13.33 24.25
CA PRO A 387 -24.05 12.79 24.80
C PRO A 387 -25.08 13.89 25.09
N LYS A 388 -26.34 13.64 24.74
CA LYS A 388 -27.44 14.58 24.99
C LYS A 388 -28.00 14.43 26.41
N GLY A 389 -28.56 15.52 26.95
CA GLY A 389 -29.16 15.58 28.29
C GLY A 389 -28.18 15.96 29.40
N ILE A 390 -28.70 16.02 30.63
CA ILE A 390 -28.00 16.51 31.82
C ILE A 390 -26.84 15.59 32.21
N GLN A 391 -25.67 16.18 32.37
CA GLN A 391 -24.43 15.59 32.87
C GLN A 391 -24.05 16.18 34.24
N TYR A 392 -23.09 15.57 34.92
CA TYR A 392 -22.57 16.03 36.21
C TYR A 392 -21.04 16.08 36.20
N GLY A 393 -20.45 17.13 36.77
CA GLY A 393 -19.01 17.30 36.74
C GLY A 393 -18.52 18.61 37.35
N PHE A 394 -17.43 19.15 36.81
CA PHE A 394 -16.78 20.38 37.27
C PHE A 394 -16.58 21.35 36.09
N ILE A 395 -16.47 22.64 36.41
CA ILE A 395 -16.04 23.67 35.45
C ILE A 395 -14.52 23.84 35.58
N ALA A 396 -13.77 23.57 34.52
CA ALA A 396 -12.31 23.59 34.55
C ALA A 396 -11.72 24.96 34.95
N GLN A 397 -12.38 26.05 34.58
CA GLN A 397 -11.98 27.41 34.94
C GLN A 397 -12.11 27.65 36.45
N GLU A 398 -13.17 27.14 37.11
CA GLU A 398 -13.31 27.23 38.57
C GLU A 398 -12.26 26.36 39.28
N LEU A 399 -11.98 25.17 38.72
CA LEU A 399 -10.92 24.31 39.23
C LEU A 399 -9.54 24.97 39.12
N MET A 400 -9.31 25.79 38.10
CA MET A 400 -8.04 26.51 37.89
C MET A 400 -7.78 27.55 38.98
N GLU A 401 -8.82 28.11 39.61
CA GLU A 401 -8.66 29.03 40.75
C GLU A 401 -8.14 28.32 42.02
N VAL A 402 -8.38 27.01 42.13
CA VAL A 402 -8.01 26.19 43.30
C VAL A 402 -6.74 25.36 43.05
N PHE A 403 -6.64 24.79 41.84
CA PHE A 403 -5.57 23.91 41.36
C PHE A 403 -5.11 24.33 39.96
N PRO A 404 -4.45 25.49 39.81
CA PRO A 404 -4.00 25.98 38.50
C PRO A 404 -3.06 25.00 37.80
N GLU A 405 -2.31 24.19 38.55
CA GLU A 405 -1.38 23.18 38.03
C GLU A 405 -2.05 21.90 37.50
N LYS A 406 -3.34 21.69 37.80
CA LYS A 406 -4.11 20.49 37.40
C LYS A 406 -5.05 20.75 36.22
N VAL A 407 -5.13 22.00 35.78
CA VAL A 407 -5.95 22.40 34.63
C VAL A 407 -5.01 22.77 33.50
N THR A 408 -5.20 22.13 32.36
CA THR A 408 -4.42 22.39 31.14
C THR A 408 -5.36 22.80 30.02
N LYS A 409 -4.84 23.48 29.00
CA LYS A 409 -5.58 23.68 27.75
C LYS A 409 -5.33 22.51 26.81
N ASP A 410 -6.36 22.09 26.10
CA ASP A 410 -6.20 21.27 24.91
C ASP A 410 -5.59 22.09 23.75
N LYS A 411 -5.34 21.45 22.60
CA LYS A 411 -4.75 22.12 21.43
C LYS A 411 -5.63 23.21 20.83
N GLN A 412 -6.93 23.18 21.14
CA GLN A 412 -7.94 24.13 20.69
C GLN A 412 -8.13 25.29 21.68
N GLY A 413 -7.49 25.22 22.86
CA GLY A 413 -7.53 26.23 23.89
C GLY A 413 -8.62 26.04 24.95
N PHE A 414 -9.40 24.95 24.89
CA PHE A 414 -10.38 24.63 25.92
C PHE A 414 -9.68 24.08 27.17
N TYR A 415 -10.12 24.54 28.34
CA TYR A 415 -9.60 24.06 29.61
C TYR A 415 -10.14 22.65 29.91
N GLN A 416 -9.24 21.75 30.30
CA GLN A 416 -9.52 20.36 30.66
C GLN A 416 -8.79 19.97 31.94
N THR A 417 -9.31 18.95 32.64
CA THR A 417 -8.73 18.40 33.86
C THR A 417 -8.88 16.88 33.93
N ALA A 418 -7.96 16.22 34.61
CA ALA A 418 -8.03 14.79 34.90
C ALA A 418 -8.65 14.53 36.28
N TYR A 419 -9.88 14.01 36.28
CA TYR A 419 -10.69 13.79 37.49
C TYR A 419 -9.98 12.92 38.54
N GLY A 420 -9.33 11.83 38.14
CA GLY A 420 -8.61 10.95 39.08
C GLY A 420 -7.41 11.60 39.78
N THR A 421 -6.95 12.77 39.34
CA THR A 421 -5.81 13.45 39.98
C THR A 421 -6.17 14.13 41.30
N TYR A 422 -7.46 14.17 41.65
CA TYR A 422 -7.96 14.72 42.90
C TYR A 422 -8.10 13.66 44.00
N ASP A 423 -8.00 12.37 43.67
CA ASP A 423 -8.20 11.25 44.60
C ASP A 423 -7.34 11.36 45.87
N ALA A 424 -6.06 11.70 45.72
CA ALA A 424 -5.15 11.90 46.85
C ALA A 424 -5.54 13.08 47.74
N PHE A 425 -6.10 14.16 47.16
CA PHE A 425 -6.61 15.30 47.92
C PHE A 425 -7.91 14.95 48.66
N TYR A 426 -8.81 14.18 48.04
CA TYR A 426 -10.01 13.69 48.73
C TYR A 426 -9.65 12.84 49.95
N VAL A 427 -8.70 11.91 49.81
CA VAL A 427 -8.23 11.09 50.94
C VAL A 427 -7.69 11.96 52.07
N GLN A 428 -6.88 12.97 51.74
CA GLN A 428 -6.30 13.84 52.77
C GLN A 428 -7.32 14.80 53.39
N ALA A 429 -8.25 15.34 52.59
CA ALA A 429 -9.34 16.17 53.08
C ALA A 429 -10.26 15.42 54.05
N ILE A 430 -10.55 14.14 53.78
CA ILE A 430 -11.32 13.28 54.70
C ILE A 430 -10.58 13.09 56.02
N LYS A 431 -9.25 12.89 55.98
CA LYS A 431 -8.43 12.79 57.20
C LYS A 431 -8.44 14.09 58.00
N GLU A 432 -8.32 15.23 57.34
CA GLU A 432 -8.39 16.55 57.98
C GLU A 432 -9.77 16.82 58.58
N LEU A 433 -10.85 16.51 57.84
CA LEU A 433 -12.23 16.63 58.33
C LEU A 433 -12.46 15.77 59.57
N LYS A 434 -11.94 14.53 59.58
CA LYS A 434 -12.04 13.64 60.74
C LYS A 434 -11.30 14.23 61.94
N GLN A 435 -10.11 14.80 61.75
CA GLN A 435 -9.39 15.46 62.83
C GLN A 435 -10.14 16.67 63.40
N GLU A 436 -10.80 17.46 62.57
CA GLU A 436 -11.66 18.56 63.05
C GLU A 436 -12.88 18.06 63.82
N LEU A 437 -13.50 16.98 63.33
CA LEU A 437 -14.62 16.34 64.01
C LEU A 437 -14.20 15.84 65.40
N ASP A 438 -13.07 15.14 65.50
CA ASP A 438 -12.53 14.64 66.76
C ASP A 438 -12.25 15.78 67.76
N LYS A 439 -11.69 16.89 67.27
CA LYS A 439 -11.48 18.10 68.10
C LYS A 439 -12.80 18.70 68.59
N LYS A 440 -13.83 18.74 67.73
CA LYS A 440 -15.15 19.26 68.10
C LYS A 440 -15.85 18.35 69.12
N GLU A 441 -15.77 17.03 68.96
CA GLU A 441 -16.30 16.06 69.93
C GLU A 441 -15.64 16.20 71.29
N LEU A 442 -14.31 16.29 71.35
CA LEU A 442 -13.58 16.55 72.60
C LEU A 442 -14.04 17.85 73.26
N ARG A 443 -14.23 18.91 72.47
CA ARG A 443 -14.71 20.20 73.00
C ARG A 443 -16.13 20.11 73.53
N ILE A 444 -17.00 19.36 72.87
CA ILE A 444 -18.36 19.10 73.35
C ILE A 444 -18.31 18.37 74.70
N THR A 445 -17.52 17.31 74.83
CA THR A 445 -17.35 16.59 76.10
C THR A 445 -16.80 17.48 77.23
N GLU A 446 -15.84 18.36 76.92
CA GLU A 446 -15.34 19.33 77.91
C GLU A 446 -16.41 20.33 78.35
N LEU A 447 -17.21 20.82 77.41
CA LEU A 447 -18.29 21.76 77.70
C LEU A 447 -19.40 21.10 78.51
N GLU A 448 -19.77 19.86 78.20
CA GLU A 448 -20.71 19.05 78.97
C GLU A 448 -20.23 18.86 80.42
N LYS A 449 -18.94 18.55 80.62
CA LYS A 449 -18.34 18.44 81.95
C LYS A 449 -18.44 19.76 82.74
N LYS A 450 -18.18 20.89 82.11
CA LYS A 450 -18.30 22.22 82.74
C LYS A 450 -19.75 22.57 83.07
N ILE A 451 -20.70 22.23 82.19
CA ILE A 451 -22.13 22.44 82.44
C ILE A 451 -22.58 21.65 83.67
N ASN A 452 -22.18 20.38 83.79
CA ASN A 452 -22.52 19.57 84.96
C ASN A 452 -21.94 20.17 86.26
N GLN A 453 -20.68 20.61 86.24
CA GLN A 453 -20.08 21.30 87.39
C GLN A 453 -20.84 22.57 87.78
N LEU A 454 -21.27 23.38 86.81
CA LEU A 454 -22.05 24.59 87.08
C LEU A 454 -23.46 24.26 87.64
N GLN A 455 -24.07 23.17 87.22
CA GLN A 455 -25.34 22.69 87.79
C GLN A 455 -25.17 22.28 89.26
N ASP A 456 -24.09 21.60 89.60
CA ASP A 456 -23.75 21.23 90.98
C ASP A 456 -23.59 22.49 91.86
N TYR A 457 -22.81 23.47 91.42
CA TYR A 457 -22.64 24.74 92.13
C TYR A 457 -23.96 25.51 92.32
N LYS A 458 -24.85 25.47 91.32
CA LYS A 458 -26.18 26.09 91.43
C LYS A 458 -27.04 25.37 92.49
N GLY A 459 -26.92 24.05 92.59
CA GLY A 459 -27.54 23.25 93.65
C GLY A 459 -27.02 23.62 95.03
N GLU A 460 -25.70 23.79 95.18
CA GLU A 460 -25.08 24.24 96.44
C GLU A 460 -25.50 25.65 96.81
N SER A 461 -25.47 26.61 95.88
CA SER A 461 -25.93 27.98 96.12
C SER A 461 -27.39 28.05 96.58
N LYS A 462 -28.28 27.21 96.03
CA LYS A 462 -29.65 27.09 96.54
C LYS A 462 -29.70 26.63 97.99
N LYS A 463 -28.89 25.63 98.38
CA LYS A 463 -28.79 25.17 99.78
C LYS A 463 -28.27 26.29 100.69
N THR A 464 -27.28 27.06 100.24
CA THR A 464 -26.75 28.21 100.99
C THR A 464 -27.82 29.29 101.20
N ASN A 465 -28.58 29.62 100.16
CA ASN A 465 -29.70 30.58 100.27
C ASN A 465 -30.81 30.08 101.22
N GLU A 466 -31.11 28.78 101.22
CA GLU A 466 -32.03 28.18 102.19
C GLU A 466 -31.48 28.26 103.62
N LEU A 467 -30.17 28.06 103.80
CA LEU A 467 -29.51 28.20 105.10
C LEU A 467 -29.56 29.64 105.61
N GLU A 468 -29.24 30.63 104.77
CA GLU A 468 -29.36 32.05 105.10
C GLU A 468 -30.78 32.42 105.52
N ASN A 469 -31.79 31.91 104.79
CA ASN A 469 -33.18 32.13 105.15
C ASN A 469 -33.56 31.47 106.50
N ARG A 470 -33.00 30.29 106.82
CA ARG A 470 -33.17 29.66 108.15
C ARG A 470 -32.48 30.45 109.25
N ILE A 471 -31.29 30.98 109.00
CA ILE A 471 -30.55 31.84 109.93
C ILE A 471 -31.35 33.12 110.21
N LYS A 472 -31.83 33.82 109.18
CA LYS A 472 -32.70 35.01 109.35
C LYS A 472 -33.96 34.71 110.18
N LYS A 473 -34.58 33.54 109.98
CA LYS A 473 -35.72 33.11 110.82
C LYS A 473 -35.32 32.87 112.28
N LEU A 474 -34.16 32.25 112.52
CA LEU A 474 -33.64 32.03 113.88
C LEU A 474 -33.27 33.35 114.58
N GLU A 475 -32.64 34.29 113.86
CA GLU A 475 -32.34 35.63 114.36
C GLU A 475 -33.61 36.39 114.76
N ALA A 476 -34.65 36.35 113.92
CA ALA A 476 -35.96 36.94 114.24
C ALA A 476 -36.62 36.32 115.48
N LEU A 477 -36.49 35.00 115.67
CA LEU A 477 -36.97 34.30 116.87
C LEU A 477 -36.19 34.67 118.13
N LEU A 478 -34.88 34.86 118.04
CA LEU A 478 -34.01 35.30 119.14
C LEU A 478 -34.33 36.74 119.58
N ILE A 479 -34.58 37.63 118.62
CA ILE A 479 -35.01 39.02 118.91
C ILE A 479 -36.35 39.02 119.66
N ASN A 480 -37.35 38.25 119.19
CA ASN A 480 -38.65 38.15 119.87
C ASN A 480 -38.57 37.55 121.28
N LYS A 481 -37.65 36.61 121.52
CA LYS A 481 -37.44 35.99 122.85
C LYS A 481 -36.73 36.91 123.84
N THR A 482 -36.01 37.92 123.34
CA THR A 482 -35.31 38.93 124.15
C THR A 482 -36.28 40.04 124.58
N ILE A 483 -37.32 40.32 123.78
CA ILE A 483 -38.38 41.28 124.11
C ILE A 483 -39.37 40.71 125.13
N SER A 484 -39.53 39.38 125.25
CA SER A 484 -40.45 38.74 126.21
C SER A 484 -39.86 38.51 127.62
N LYS A 485 -38.69 39.10 127.94
CA LYS A 485 -37.96 38.88 129.20
C LYS A 485 -37.62 40.17 129.97
N ASN A 486 -38.05 41.32 129.47
CA ASN A 486 -38.15 42.58 130.20
C ASN A 486 -39.63 42.97 130.28
#